data_AF-A0A2D7IK80-F1
#
_entry.id   AF-A0A2D7IK80-F1
#
_cell.length_a   1.000
_cell.length_b   1.000
_cell.length_c   1.000
_cell.angle_alpha   90.00
_cell.angle_beta   90.00
_cell.angle_gamma   90.00
#
_symmetry.space_group_name_H-M   'P 1'
#
loop_
_entity.id
_entity.type
_entity.pdbx_description
1 polymer ?
#
loop_
_entity_poly.entity_id
_entity_poly.type
_entity_poly.pdbx_seq_one_letter_code
_entity_poly.pdbx_strand_id
1 'polypeptide(L)' 'MKKFRKLKNGESAEEHESSINLIIKTKCPTKWIIEDLETGQRYRANGNTEIGKMFTPIKTSNAE' A
#
# COMPACT_ATOMS: atom_id res chain seq x y z
N MET A 1 -25.26 2.84 2.49
CA MET A 1 -24.60 3.52 3.65
C MET A 1 -23.11 3.44 3.42
N LYS A 2 -22.39 4.57 3.43
CA LYS A 2 -20.94 4.56 3.17
C LYS A 2 -20.21 3.79 4.27
N LYS A 3 -19.30 2.90 3.90
CA LYS A 3 -18.45 2.16 4.84
C LYS A 3 -17.14 2.91 5.00
N PHE A 4 -16.56 2.81 6.19
CA PHE A 4 -15.29 3.46 6.52
C PHE A 4 -14.38 2.48 7.25
N ARG A 5 -13.08 2.58 7.00
CA ARG A 5 -12.04 1.83 7.71
C ARG A 5 -11.26 2.74 8.65
N LYS A 6 -10.92 2.22 9.83
CA LYS A 6 -10.11 2.93 10.83
C LYS A 6 -8.63 2.76 10.51
N LEU A 7 -7.91 3.87 10.42
CA LEU A 7 -6.46 3.89 10.20
C LEU A 7 -5.70 3.89 11.52
N LYS A 8 -4.41 3.53 11.51
CA LYS A 8 -3.56 3.52 12.72
C LYS A 8 -3.40 4.88 13.38
N ASN A 9 -3.51 5.97 12.63
CA ASN A 9 -3.44 7.33 13.15
C ASN A 9 -4.77 7.83 13.76
N GLY A 10 -5.83 7.01 13.76
CA GLY A 10 -7.14 7.35 14.30
C GLY A 10 -8.12 7.95 13.28
N GLU A 11 -7.65 8.29 12.08
CA GLU A 11 -8.49 8.77 10.97
C GLU A 11 -9.33 7.64 10.36
N SER A 12 -10.25 8.02 9.48
CA SER A 12 -11.13 7.09 8.76
C SER A 12 -10.99 7.28 7.25
N ALA A 13 -10.87 6.18 6.50
CA ALA A 13 -10.88 6.17 5.04
C ALA A 13 -12.22 5.61 4.51
N GLU A 14 -12.78 6.24 3.47
CA GLU A 14 -14.01 5.74 2.82
C GLU A 14 -13.70 4.46 2.01
N GLU A 15 -14.53 3.44 2.19
CA GLU A 15 -14.43 2.20 1.44
C GLU A 15 -15.33 2.27 0.20
N HIS A 16 -14.73 2.08 -0.97
CA HIS A 16 -15.47 1.99 -2.23
C HIS A 16 -16.26 0.67 -2.32
N GLU A 17 -17.42 0.71 -2.98
CA GLU A 17 -18.27 -0.48 -3.15
C GLU A 17 -17.65 -1.57 -4.03
N SER A 18 -16.73 -1.18 -4.92
CA SER A 18 -16.00 -2.08 -5.82
C SER A 18 -14.50 -1.81 -5.77
N SER A 19 -13.71 -2.81 -6.16
CA SER A 19 -12.26 -2.68 -6.24
C SER A 19 -11.85 -1.61 -7.26
N ILE A 20 -10.93 -0.74 -6.86
CA ILE A 20 -10.33 0.27 -7.74
C ILE A 20 -8.82 0.01 -7.90
N ASN A 21 -8.25 0.46 -9.01
CA ASN A 21 -6.83 0.33 -9.27
C ASN A 21 -6.05 1.51 -8.67
N LEU A 22 -5.06 1.21 -7.83
CA LEU A 22 -4.06 2.18 -7.38
C LEU A 22 -2.84 2.12 -8.32
N ILE A 23 -2.60 3.19 -9.09
CA ILE A 23 -1.53 3.24 -10.10
C ILE A 23 -0.51 4.31 -9.77
N ILE A 24 0.77 3.92 -9.66
CA ILE A 24 1.92 4.84 -9.56
C ILE A 24 2.65 4.86 -10.89
N LYS A 25 2.64 5.99 -11.61
CA LYS A 25 3.40 6.18 -12.84
C LYS A 25 4.78 6.75 -12.52
N THR A 26 5.85 6.03 -12.87
CA THR A 26 7.22 6.47 -12.59
C THR A 26 8.24 5.82 -13.52
N LYS A 27 9.40 6.47 -13.67
CA LYS A 27 10.58 5.91 -14.37
C LYS A 27 11.55 5.19 -13.42
N CYS A 28 11.41 5.39 -12.10
CA CYS A 28 12.32 4.85 -11.08
C CYS A 28 11.51 4.19 -9.96
N PRO A 29 10.92 3.01 -10.18
CA PRO A 29 10.02 2.36 -9.23
C PRO A 29 10.70 2.11 -7.87
N THR A 30 11.97 1.72 -7.87
CA THR A 30 12.73 1.33 -6.67
C THR A 30 12.93 2.42 -5.61
N LYS A 31 12.60 3.69 -5.91
CA LYS A 31 12.62 4.79 -4.93
C LYS A 31 11.31 4.94 -4.15
N TRP A 32 10.25 4.26 -4.57
CA TRP A 32 8.94 4.35 -3.95
C TRP A 32 8.76 3.29 -2.86
N ILE A 33 8.21 3.74 -1.74
CA ILE A 33 7.67 2.92 -0.68
C ILE A 33 6.18 3.27 -0.55
N ILE A 34 5.33 2.27 -0.50
CA ILE A 34 3.91 2.42 -0.17
C ILE A 34 3.65 1.81 1.21
N GLU A 35 2.81 2.46 1.99
CA GLU A 35 2.39 2.01 3.31
C GLU A 35 0.87 1.90 3.33
N ASP A 36 0.37 0.73 3.71
CA ASP A 36 -1.04 0.57 4.06
C ASP A 36 -1.26 1.17 5.45
N LEU A 37 -1.99 2.29 5.53
CA LEU A 37 -2.23 3.01 6.78
C LEU A 37 -3.20 2.30 7.72
N GLU A 38 -3.93 1.29 7.25
CA GLU A 38 -4.79 0.43 8.08
C GLU A 38 -3.92 -0.58 8.87
N THR A 39 -3.01 -1.26 8.19
CA THR A 39 -2.20 -2.34 8.78
C THR A 39 -0.76 -1.94 9.14
N GLY A 40 -0.28 -0.80 8.66
CA GLY A 40 1.11 -0.35 8.72
C GLY A 40 2.09 -1.18 7.89
N GLN A 41 1.60 -2.11 7.04
CA GLN A 41 2.47 -2.91 6.19
C GLN A 41 3.08 -2.02 5.10
N ARG A 42 4.40 -2.10 4.96
CA ARG A 42 5.14 -1.36 3.93
C ARG A 42 5.56 -2.26 2.78
N TYR A 43 5.60 -1.70 1.59
CA TYR A 43 6.07 -2.39 0.40
C TYR A 43 7.00 -1.48 -0.40
N ARG A 44 8.06 -2.06 -0.96
CA ARG A 44 8.95 -1.38 -1.91
C ARG A 44 8.55 -1.74 -3.33
N ALA A 45 8.37 -0.75 -4.19
CA ALA A 45 8.19 -1.03 -5.62
C ALA A 45 9.48 -1.63 -6.20
N ASN A 46 9.37 -2.70 -6.97
CA ASN A 46 10.51 -3.52 -7.41
C ASN A 46 10.81 -3.42 -8.91
N GLY A 47 9.96 -2.74 -9.68
CA GLY A 47 10.12 -2.53 -11.12
C GLY A 47 9.53 -3.62 -12.02
N ASN A 48 8.91 -4.66 -11.45
CA ASN A 48 8.06 -5.56 -12.21
C ASN A 48 6.83 -4.81 -12.76
N THR A 49 6.42 -5.11 -13.98
CA THR A 49 5.27 -4.50 -14.66
C THR A 49 4.01 -5.38 -14.61
N GLU A 50 4.12 -6.62 -14.15
CA GLU A 50 3.00 -7.52 -13.98
C GLU A 50 2.15 -7.09 -12.76
N ILE A 51 0.84 -6.91 -12.99
CA ILE A 51 -0.12 -6.56 -11.94
C ILE A 51 -0.07 -7.60 -10.83
N GLY A 52 -0.01 -7.14 -9.58
CA GLY A 52 0.12 -8.01 -8.40
C GLY A 52 1.56 -8.39 -8.03
N LYS A 53 2.56 -8.13 -8.88
CA LYS A 53 3.98 -8.41 -8.59
C LYS A 53 4.88 -7.18 -8.53
N MET A 54 4.31 -5.97 -8.70
CA MET A 54 5.01 -4.68 -8.74
C MET A 54 5.68 -4.28 -7.41
N PHE A 55 5.29 -4.93 -6.31
CA PHE A 55 5.70 -4.54 -4.96
C PHE A 55 6.21 -5.74 -4.17
N THR A 56 7.28 -5.52 -3.41
CA THR A 56 7.87 -6.50 -2.50
C THR A 56 7.60 -6.05 -1.06
N PRO A 57 7.03 -6.92 -0.20
CA PRO A 57 6.82 -6.58 1.21
C PRO A 57 8.14 -6.26 1.91
N ILE A 58 8.16 -5.17 2.67
CA ILE A 58 9.26 -4.87 3.58
C ILE A 58 8.91 -5.56 4.90
N LYS A 59 9.69 -6.58 5.27
CA LYS A 59 9.59 -7.16 6.60
C LYS A 59 10.22 -6.18 7.58
N THR A 60 9.45 -5.73 8.56
CA THR A 60 10.01 -5.04 9.73
C THR A 60 10.66 -6.12 10.58
N SER A 61 11.99 -6.28 10.48
CA SER A 61 12.72 -7.04 11.49
C SER A 61 12.69 -6.21 12.76
N ASN A 62 11.77 -6.54 13.67
CA ASN A 62 11.98 -6.21 15.07
C ASN A 62 13.10 -7.14 15.54
N ALA A 63 14.35 -6.73 15.35
CA ALA A 63 15.45 -7.30 16.10
C ALA A 63 15.32 -6.73 17.51
N GLU A 64 14.88 -7.59 18.42
CA GLU A 64 14.99 -7.42 19.88
C GLU A 64 16.44 -7.20 20.31
#